data_AF-A0A816HQ93-F1
#
_entry.id   AF-A0A816HQ93-F1
#
_cell.length_a   1.000
_cell.length_b   1.000
_cell.length_c   1.000
_cell.angle_alpha   90.00
_cell.angle_beta   90.00
_cell.angle_gamma   90.00
#
_symmetry.space_group_name_H-M   'P 1'
#
loop_
_entity.id
_entity.type
_entity.pdbx_description
1 polymer ?
#
loop_
_entity_poly.entity_id
_entity_poly.type
_entity_poly.pdbx_seq_one_letter_code
_entity_poly.pdbx_strand_id
1 'polypeptide(L)'
;MILIAPSKPSNSIIATFRHLQAFSNDYSGSVLTEDECKQFQTIAMEEITKNYYELCSEILSSVRKMEDSIQRLRRVRESSKALSTMSQSMTTSSTAALTDDNKIRMQIQHDVNAYTSELKNLDIHIESSNKLTILNEESRLQI
;
A
#
# COMPACT_ATOMS: atom_id res chain seq x y z
N MET A 1 -21.92 -12.17 7.49
CA MET A 1 -20.89 -11.25 8.00
C MET A 1 -20.20 -10.64 6.79
N ILE A 2 -20.48 -9.38 6.47
CA ILE A 2 -19.89 -8.71 5.30
C ILE A 2 -18.45 -8.35 5.67
N LEU A 3 -17.48 -9.06 5.09
CA LEU A 3 -16.06 -8.70 5.18
C LEU A 3 -15.89 -7.38 4.41
N ILE A 4 -15.78 -6.26 5.12
CA ILE A 4 -15.59 -4.95 4.50
C ILE A 4 -14.16 -4.89 3.96
N ALA A 5 -14.03 -4.93 2.64
CA ALA A 5 -12.76 -4.63 1.98
C ALA A 5 -12.38 -3.16 2.22
N PRO A 6 -11.10 -2.83 2.41
CA PRO A 6 -10.69 -1.45 2.46
C PRO A 6 -11.08 -0.74 1.15
N SER A 7 -11.60 0.47 1.28
CA SER A 7 -12.19 1.25 0.17
C SER A 7 -11.79 2.72 0.20
N LYS A 8 -11.02 3.13 1.21
CA LYS A 8 -10.60 4.51 1.44
C LYS A 8 -9.13 4.54 1.80
N PRO A 9 -8.42 5.64 1.49
CA PRO A 9 -7.06 5.85 1.97
C PRO A 9 -7.02 5.84 3.50
N SER A 10 -5.87 5.46 4.05
CA SER A 10 -5.63 5.47 5.47
C SER A 10 -5.63 6.90 6.01
N ASN A 11 -6.02 7.04 7.28
CA ASN A 11 -6.03 8.33 7.94
C ASN A 11 -4.62 8.96 8.00
N SER A 12 -3.57 8.15 8.01
CA SER A 12 -2.18 8.61 7.97
C SER A 12 -1.90 9.39 6.69
N ILE A 13 -2.26 8.87 5.51
CA ILE A 13 -2.09 9.58 4.23
C ILE A 13 -2.87 10.90 4.26
N ILE A 14 -4.15 10.85 4.65
CA ILE A 14 -5.01 12.05 4.71
C ILE A 14 -4.42 13.10 5.65
N ALA A 15 -3.93 12.68 6.82
CA ALA A 15 -3.36 13.58 7.80
C ALA A 15 -2.05 14.21 7.30
N THR A 16 -1.15 13.43 6.68
CA THR A 16 0.12 13.95 6.12
C THR A 16 -0.12 15.12 5.18
N PHE A 17 -1.01 14.97 4.20
CA PHE A 17 -1.31 16.05 3.25
C PHE A 17 -2.06 17.22 3.87
N ARG A 18 -2.93 16.96 4.85
CA ARG A 18 -3.57 18.04 5.63
C ARG A 18 -2.53 18.88 6.37
N HIS A 19 -1.55 18.26 7.02
CA HIS A 19 -0.49 19.00 7.72
C HIS A 19 0.39 19.78 6.74
N LEU A 20 0.66 19.20 5.56
CA LEU A 20 1.42 19.87 4.50
C LEU A 20 0.71 21.13 3.96
N GLN A 21 -0.62 21.05 3.79
CA GLN A 21 -1.45 22.19 3.41
C GLN A 21 -1.54 23.25 4.52
N ALA A 22 -1.73 22.81 5.77
CA ALA A 22 -1.76 23.72 6.92
C ALA A 22 -0.45 24.52 7.03
N PHE A 23 0.70 23.87 6.84
CA PHE A 23 2.00 24.54 6.81
C PHE A 23 2.03 25.70 5.80
N SER A 24 1.62 25.49 4.55
CA SER A 24 1.61 26.59 3.58
C SER A 24 0.62 27.69 3.95
N ASN A 25 -0.54 27.35 4.48
CA ASN A 25 -1.55 28.35 4.89
C ASN A 25 -1.07 29.22 6.06
N ASP A 26 -0.30 28.64 6.99
CA ASP A 26 0.13 29.33 8.20
C ASP A 26 1.36 30.24 7.95
N TYR A 27 2.24 29.84 7.02
CA TYR A 27 3.55 30.50 6.83
C TYR A 27 3.71 31.26 5.50
N SER A 28 2.92 30.94 4.47
CA SER A 28 3.04 31.61 3.17
C SER A 28 2.54 33.05 3.22
N GLY A 29 3.34 33.99 2.74
CA GLY A 29 3.04 35.43 2.74
C GLY A 29 3.21 36.12 4.09
N SER A 30 3.48 35.37 5.16
CA SER A 30 3.76 35.90 6.50
C SER A 30 5.26 35.84 6.83
N VAL A 31 5.83 34.63 6.83
CA VAL A 31 7.23 34.36 7.19
C VAL A 31 8.02 33.88 5.98
N LEU A 32 7.38 33.11 5.10
CA LEU A 32 8.00 32.53 3.92
C LEU A 32 7.30 33.04 2.66
N THR A 33 8.07 33.17 1.58
CA THR A 33 7.49 33.32 0.25
C THR A 33 6.78 32.04 -0.17
N GLU A 34 5.90 32.15 -1.17
CA GLU A 34 5.21 30.98 -1.75
C GLU A 34 6.21 29.95 -2.31
N ASP A 35 7.29 30.42 -2.95
CA ASP A 35 8.35 29.57 -3.50
C ASP A 35 9.14 28.83 -2.41
N GLU A 36 9.50 29.51 -1.32
CA GLU A 36 10.15 28.87 -0.18
C GLU A 36 9.25 27.82 0.47
N CYS A 37 7.96 28.11 0.69
CA CYS A 37 7.01 27.12 1.17
C CYS A 37 6.95 25.89 0.25
N LYS A 38 6.89 26.13 -1.07
CA LYS A 38 6.85 25.05 -2.07
C LYS A 38 8.13 24.20 -2.04
N GLN A 39 9.29 24.83 -1.88
CA GLN A 39 10.57 24.15 -1.75
C GLN A 39 10.60 23.29 -0.48
N PHE A 40 10.16 23.82 0.66
CA PHE A 40 10.05 23.07 1.91
C PHE A 40 9.12 21.86 1.77
N GLN A 41 7.93 22.05 1.19
CA GLN A 41 6.99 20.96 0.95
C GLN A 41 7.62 19.88 0.05
N THR A 42 8.32 20.28 -1.00
CA THR A 42 8.98 19.35 -1.93
C THR A 42 10.06 18.52 -1.23
N ILE A 43 10.93 19.16 -0.44
CA ILE A 43 11.98 18.46 0.32
C ILE A 43 11.37 17.50 1.34
N ALA A 44 10.36 17.95 2.08
CA ALA A 44 9.67 17.11 3.06
C ALA A 44 9.01 15.90 2.39
N MET A 45 8.30 16.11 1.28
CA MET A 45 7.61 15.04 0.57
C MET A 45 8.57 14.06 -0.10
N GLU A 46 9.73 14.51 -0.58
CA GLU A 46 10.77 13.64 -1.12
C GLU A 46 11.26 12.65 -0.04
N GLU A 47 11.52 13.14 1.17
CA GLU A 47 11.98 12.29 2.28
C GLU A 47 10.86 11.36 2.79
N ILE A 48 9.65 11.88 2.95
CA ILE A 48 8.49 11.09 3.37
C ILE A 48 8.19 9.99 2.34
N THR A 49 8.32 10.28 1.05
CA THR A 49 8.06 9.29 -0.03
C THR A 49 9.07 8.15 0.01
N LYS A 50 10.36 8.45 0.25
CA LYS A 50 11.40 7.41 0.38
C LYS A 50 11.09 6.47 1.55
N ASN A 51 10.81 7.03 2.71
CA ASN A 51 10.49 6.27 3.92
C ASN A 51 9.19 5.47 3.78
N TYR A 52 8.16 6.07 3.16
CA TYR A 52 6.89 5.41 2.87
C TYR A 52 7.08 4.20 1.96
N TYR A 53 7.87 4.35 0.89
CA TYR A 53 8.19 3.25 -0.01
C TYR A 53 8.90 2.10 0.71
N GLU A 54 9.93 2.39 1.50
CA GLU A 54 10.70 1.36 2.21
C GLU A 54 9.81 0.56 3.16
N LEU A 55 9.00 1.25 3.96
CA LEU A 55 8.05 0.63 4.87
C LEU A 55 7.03 -0.25 4.14
N CYS A 56 6.40 0.27 3.08
CA CYS A 56 5.38 -0.49 2.37
C CYS A 56 5.96 -1.67 1.58
N SER A 57 7.16 -1.53 1.03
CA SER A 57 7.87 -2.63 0.36
C SER A 57 8.24 -3.75 1.34
N GLU A 58 8.64 -3.42 2.57
CA GLU A 58 8.86 -4.39 3.64
C GLU A 58 7.56 -5.13 4.03
N ILE A 59 6.45 -4.39 4.15
CA ILE A 59 5.13 -4.97 4.41
C ILE A 59 4.74 -5.93 3.29
N LEU A 60 4.82 -5.51 2.02
CA LEU A 60 4.47 -6.35 0.86
C LEU A 60 5.36 -7.60 0.76
N SER A 61 6.66 -7.46 1.04
CA SER A 61 7.61 -8.58 1.11
C SER A 61 7.21 -9.60 2.19
N SER A 62 6.78 -9.12 3.35
CA SER A 62 6.31 -9.95 4.45
C SER A 62 5.02 -10.69 4.11
N VAL A 63 4.07 -10.00 3.48
CA VAL A 63 2.82 -10.61 2.97
C VAL A 63 3.15 -11.72 1.96
N ARG A 64 4.02 -11.43 0.98
CA ARG A 64 4.46 -12.41 -0.02
C ARG A 64 5.06 -13.67 0.59
N LYS A 65 5.95 -13.52 1.58
CA LYS A 65 6.55 -14.66 2.30
C LYS A 65 5.49 -15.48 3.03
N MET A 66 4.45 -14.84 3.57
CA MET A 66 3.35 -15.50 4.26
C MET A 66 2.52 -16.33 3.27
N GLU A 67 2.20 -15.77 2.10
CA GLU A 67 1.49 -16.48 1.04
C GLU A 67 2.26 -17.69 0.54
N ASP A 68 3.57 -17.53 0.25
CA ASP A 68 4.44 -18.61 -0.16
C ASP A 68 4.48 -19.75 0.88
N SER A 69 4.54 -19.39 2.17
CA SER A 69 4.50 -20.35 3.28
C SER A 69 3.19 -21.13 3.32
N ILE A 70 2.04 -20.44 3.23
CA ILE A 70 0.71 -21.07 3.20
C ILE A 70 0.55 -21.97 1.97
N GLN A 71 1.00 -21.52 0.80
CA GLN A 71 0.92 -22.29 -0.44
C GLN A 71 1.78 -23.55 -0.37
N ARG A 72 2.99 -23.46 0.22
CA ARG A 72 3.84 -24.64 0.47
C ARG A 72 3.18 -25.62 1.43
N LEU A 73 2.57 -25.16 2.52
CA LEU A 73 1.84 -26.03 3.46
C LEU A 73 0.66 -26.75 2.79
N ARG A 74 -0.08 -26.05 1.91
CA ARG A 74 -1.17 -26.64 1.11
C ARG A 74 -0.66 -27.77 0.22
N ARG A 75 0.43 -27.55 -0.52
CA ARG A 75 1.06 -28.58 -1.38
C ARG A 75 1.50 -29.80 -0.58
N VAL A 76 2.14 -29.61 0.59
CA VAL A 76 2.56 -30.73 1.46
C VAL A 76 1.35 -31.57 1.90
N ARG A 77 0.26 -30.92 2.33
CA ARG A 77 -0.97 -31.61 2.74
C ARG A 77 -1.60 -32.40 1.60
N GLU A 78 -1.62 -31.84 0.38
CA GLU A 78 -2.13 -32.51 -0.82
C GLU A 78 -1.27 -33.74 -1.18
N SER A 79 0.05 -33.62 -1.15
CA SER A 79 0.97 -34.75 -1.38
C SER A 79 0.83 -35.87 -0.34
N SER A 80 0.56 -35.55 0.92
CA SER A 80 0.28 -36.55 1.96
C SER A 80 -1.07 -37.25 1.77
N LYS A 81 -2.07 -36.55 1.21
CA LYS A 81 -3.39 -37.12 0.88
C LYS A 81 -3.35 -38.02 -0.36
N ALA A 82 -2.41 -37.80 -1.27
CA ALA A 82 -2.20 -38.66 -2.44
C ALA A 82 -1.66 -40.07 -2.08
N LEU A 83 -1.13 -40.27 -0.86
CA LEU A 83 -0.66 -41.58 -0.38
C LEU A 83 -1.77 -42.41 0.32
N SER A 84 -2.96 -41.84 0.54
CA SER A 84 -4.14 -42.57 1.05
C SER A 84 -5.31 -42.46 0.08
N THR A 85 -5.48 -43.48 -0.75
CA THR A 85 -6.61 -43.58 -1.69
C THR A 85 -7.96 -43.50 -0.96
N MET A 86 -8.87 -42.72 -1.53
CA MET A 86 -10.28 -42.52 -1.15
C MET A 86 -10.55 -41.80 0.19
N SER A 87 -10.64 -40.47 0.12
CA SER A 87 -11.78 -39.77 0.73
C SER A 87 -12.03 -38.43 0.06
N GLN A 88 -13.09 -38.48 -0.76
CA GLN A 88 -14.12 -37.48 -1.00
C GLN A 88 -13.67 -36.02 -1.21
N SER A 89 -13.95 -35.58 -2.44
CA SER A 89 -14.13 -34.19 -2.84
C SER A 89 -14.64 -33.31 -1.71
N MET A 90 -13.78 -32.44 -1.20
CA MET A 90 -14.21 -31.10 -0.83
C MET A 90 -13.59 -30.17 -1.86
N THR A 91 -14.34 -29.92 -2.92
CA THR A 91 -14.26 -28.69 -3.69
C THR A 91 -14.51 -27.52 -2.74
N THR A 92 -13.47 -27.03 -2.07
CA THR A 92 -13.42 -25.61 -1.69
C THR A 92 -12.93 -24.82 -2.89
N SER A 93 -13.67 -24.92 -3.99
CA SER A 93 -13.72 -23.86 -4.97
C SER A 93 -14.16 -22.58 -4.26
N SER A 94 -13.56 -21.47 -4.67
CA SER A 94 -14.16 -20.14 -4.57
C SER A 94 -14.44 -19.59 -3.17
N THR A 95 -13.43 -19.57 -2.32
CA THR A 95 -13.23 -18.36 -1.50
C THR A 95 -11.79 -17.90 -1.63
N ALA A 96 -11.51 -17.24 -2.75
CA ALA A 96 -10.77 -15.98 -2.73
C ALA A 96 -11.50 -14.92 -1.86
N ALA A 97 -12.05 -15.35 -0.71
CA ALA A 97 -12.60 -14.48 0.30
C ALA A 97 -11.41 -13.74 0.85
N LEU A 98 -11.30 -12.47 0.47
CA LEU A 98 -10.60 -11.39 1.18
C LEU A 98 -9.71 -11.92 2.31
N THR A 99 -8.60 -12.58 1.95
CA THR A 99 -7.57 -12.93 2.90
C THR A 99 -7.05 -11.62 3.48
N ASP A 100 -6.58 -11.64 4.72
CA ASP A 100 -6.09 -10.42 5.34
C ASP A 100 -4.92 -9.82 4.52
N ASP A 101 -4.13 -10.66 3.86
CA ASP A 101 -3.12 -10.31 2.86
C ASP A 101 -3.66 -9.49 1.67
N ASN A 102 -4.81 -9.91 1.10
CA ASN A 102 -5.46 -9.18 0.02
C ASN A 102 -5.97 -7.82 0.50
N LYS A 103 -6.46 -7.72 1.74
CA LYS A 103 -6.88 -6.43 2.32
C LYS A 103 -5.69 -5.49 2.50
N ILE A 104 -4.54 -6.00 2.93
CA ILE A 104 -3.31 -5.20 3.08
C ILE A 104 -2.89 -4.60 1.72
N ARG A 105 -2.81 -5.44 0.68
CA ARG A 105 -2.50 -4.97 -0.68
C ARG A 105 -3.49 -3.93 -1.19
N MET A 106 -4.79 -4.19 -1.02
CA MET A 106 -5.84 -3.23 -1.42
C MET A 106 -5.71 -1.90 -0.68
N GLN A 107 -5.40 -1.92 0.62
CA GLN A 107 -5.20 -0.68 1.38
C GLN A 107 -3.99 0.11 0.85
N ILE A 108 -2.87 -0.56 0.57
CA ILE A 108 -1.68 0.08 0.00
C ILE A 108 -2.01 0.70 -1.37
N GLN A 109 -2.81 0.05 -2.20
CA GLN A 109 -3.27 0.63 -3.48
C GLN A 109 -4.08 1.90 -3.26
N HIS A 110 -5.05 1.89 -2.35
CA HIS A 110 -5.84 3.08 -2.04
C HIS A 110 -4.96 4.22 -1.52
N ASP A 111 -3.99 3.91 -0.66
CA ASP A 111 -3.06 4.88 -0.09
C ASP A 111 -2.18 5.48 -1.18
N VAL A 112 -1.54 4.66 -2.02
CA VAL A 112 -0.65 5.11 -3.11
C VAL A 112 -1.41 5.96 -4.13
N ASN A 113 -2.63 5.57 -4.50
CA ASN A 113 -3.45 6.33 -5.45
C ASN A 113 -3.81 7.70 -4.89
N ALA A 114 -4.20 7.77 -3.60
CA ALA A 114 -4.49 9.05 -2.95
C ALA A 114 -3.23 9.89 -2.78
N TYR A 115 -2.13 9.30 -2.36
CA TYR A 115 -0.83 9.97 -2.23
C TYR A 115 -0.42 10.65 -3.54
N THR A 116 -0.44 9.89 -4.63
CA THR A 116 -0.08 10.38 -5.97
C THR A 116 -1.03 11.49 -6.42
N SER A 117 -2.32 11.36 -6.12
CA SER A 117 -3.33 12.38 -6.44
C SER A 117 -3.09 13.67 -5.67
N GLU A 118 -2.79 13.58 -4.37
CA GLU A 118 -2.51 14.75 -3.53
C GLU A 118 -1.22 15.47 -3.92
N LEU A 119 -0.14 14.74 -4.23
CA LEU A 119 1.08 15.34 -4.79
C LEU A 119 0.76 16.16 -6.05
N LYS A 120 -0.04 15.60 -6.96
CA LYS A 120 -0.45 16.27 -8.18
C LYS A 120 -1.35 17.49 -7.90
N ASN A 121 -2.32 17.36 -6.99
CA ASN A 121 -3.22 18.45 -6.62
C ASN A 121 -2.48 19.64 -6.00
N LEU A 122 -1.43 19.35 -5.23
CA LEU A 122 -0.55 20.35 -4.65
C LEU A 122 0.58 20.79 -5.59
N ASP A 123 0.64 20.24 -6.80
CA ASP A 123 1.66 20.51 -7.81
C ASP A 123 3.10 20.27 -7.28
N ILE A 124 3.26 19.26 -6.42
CA ILE A 124 4.54 18.89 -5.82
C ILE A 124 5.21 17.83 -6.69
N HIS A 125 6.40 18.15 -7.18
CA HIS A 125 7.20 17.28 -8.02
C HIS A 125 8.38 16.75 -7.21
N ILE A 126 8.44 15.42 -7.06
CA ILE A 126 9.49 14.75 -6.31
C ILE A 126 10.25 13.77 -7.22
N GLU A 127 11.57 13.71 -7.07
CA GLU A 127 12.44 12.81 -7.83
C GLU A 127 12.08 11.34 -7.58
N SER A 128 11.66 11.04 -6.35
CA SER A 128 11.26 9.69 -5.92
C SER A 128 9.84 9.29 -6.30
N SER A 129 9.14 10.04 -7.17
CA SER A 129 7.76 9.74 -7.59
C SER A 129 7.60 8.36 -8.23
N ASN A 130 8.63 7.86 -8.92
CA ASN A 130 8.62 6.52 -9.51
C ASN A 130 8.45 5.40 -8.47
N LYS A 131 8.87 5.61 -7.22
CA LYS A 131 8.69 4.65 -6.12
C LYS A 131 7.21 4.35 -5.84
N LEU A 132 6.33 5.35 -5.99
CA LEU A 132 4.89 5.17 -5.83
C LEU A 132 4.32 4.26 -6.92
N THR A 133 4.80 4.40 -8.17
CA THR A 133 4.42 3.52 -9.28
C THR A 133 4.84 2.08 -9.02
N ILE A 134 6.11 1.87 -8.61
CA ILE A 134 6.64 0.55 -8.26
C ILE A 134 5.78 -0.08 -7.16
N LEU A 135 5.48 0.65 -6.10
CA LEU A 135 4.69 0.13 -4.98
C LEU A 135 3.27 -0.25 -5.40
N ASN A 136 2.65 0.52 -6.30
CA ASN A 136 1.35 0.19 -6.87
C ASN A 136 1.39 -1.11 -7.68
N GLU A 137 2.45 -1.30 -8.48
CA GLU A 137 2.66 -2.53 -9.25
C GLU A 137 2.90 -3.74 -8.33
N GLU A 138 3.80 -3.62 -7.34
CA GLU A 138 4.09 -4.68 -6.37
C GLU A 138 2.83 -5.13 -5.62
N SER A 139 1.98 -4.18 -5.23
CA SER A 139 0.73 -4.47 -4.53
C SER A 139 -0.31 -5.23 -5.38
N ARG A 140 -0.14 -5.29 -6.71
CA ARG A 140 -1.03 -6.01 -7.64
C ARG A 140 -0.57 -7.44 -7.91
N LEU A 141 0.68 -7.77 -7.61
CA LEU A 141 1.20 -9.12 -7.82
C LEU A 141 0.53 -10.09 -6.85
N GLN A 142 -0.09 -11.13 -7.41
CA GLN A 142 -0.62 -12.29 -6.67
C GLN A 142 0.29 -13.51 -6.94
N ILE A 143 0.42 -14.38 -5.95
CA ILE A 143 1.09 -15.70 -6.06
C ILE A 143 0.05 -16.82 -6.09
#